data_AF-B2TI56-F1
#
_entry.id   AF-B2TI56-F1
#
_cell.length_a   1.000
_cell.length_b   1.000
_cell.length_c   1.000
_cell.angle_alpha   90.00
_cell.angle_beta   90.00
_cell.angle_gamma   90.00
#
_symmetry.space_group_name_H-M   'P 1'
#
loop_
_entity.id
_entity.type
_entity.pdbx_description
1 polymer ?
#
loop_
_entity_poly.entity_id
_entity_poly.type
_entity_poly.pdbx_seq_one_letter_code
_entity_poly.pdbx_strand_id
1 'polypeptide(L)'
;MNEDNFDKKDLVIKKLYKILGHARILENISIQTNSNDELSKKITVFKIALNNASKITVQYYIKYCIDEIIKEYDKVELLKFNNLIDKVLK
;
A
#
# COMPACT_ATOMS: atom_id res chain seq x y z
N MET A 1 -2.60 -6.66 -23.27
CA MET A 1 -2.67 -6.38 -21.82
C MET A 1 -1.55 -7.21 -21.19
N ASN A 2 -0.45 -6.59 -20.79
CA ASN A 2 0.80 -7.30 -20.47
C ASN A 2 0.69 -8.08 -19.15
N GLU A 3 1.17 -9.33 -19.13
CA GLU A 3 1.18 -10.25 -17.97
C GLU A 3 1.76 -9.60 -16.69
N ASP A 4 2.77 -8.74 -16.85
CA ASP A 4 3.40 -7.93 -15.79
C ASP A 4 2.42 -7.07 -14.96
N ASN A 5 1.33 -6.59 -15.56
CA ASN A 5 0.33 -5.77 -14.85
C ASN A 5 -0.66 -6.62 -14.05
N PHE A 6 -0.83 -7.89 -14.43
CA PHE A 6 -1.68 -8.84 -13.70
C PHE A 6 -1.00 -9.22 -12.37
N ASP A 7 0.29 -9.55 -12.41
CA ASP A 7 1.07 -9.95 -11.24
C ASP A 7 1.16 -8.85 -10.17
N LYS A 8 1.27 -7.59 -10.60
CA LYS A 8 1.33 -6.44 -9.67
C LYS A 8 -0.02 -6.14 -9.02
N LYS A 9 -1.12 -6.28 -9.76
CA LYS A 9 -2.48 -6.17 -9.21
C LYS A 9 -2.73 -7.25 -8.17
N ASP A 10 -2.33 -8.49 -8.47
CA ASP A 10 -2.43 -9.64 -7.58
C ASP A 10 -1.57 -9.48 -6.31
N LEU A 11 -0.44 -8.80 -6.42
CA LEU A 11 0.35 -8.45 -5.25
C LEU A 11 -0.37 -7.43 -4.35
N VAL A 12 -1.00 -6.39 -4.92
CA VAL A 12 -1.76 -5.38 -4.15
C VAL A 12 -2.91 -6.02 -3.38
N ILE A 13 -3.76 -6.82 -4.04
CA ILE A 13 -4.87 -7.55 -3.40
C ILE A 13 -4.37 -8.45 -2.27
N LYS A 14 -3.29 -9.23 -2.48
CA LYS A 14 -2.69 -10.08 -1.44
C LYS A 14 -2.26 -9.25 -0.22
N LYS A 15 -1.70 -8.06 -0.42
CA LYS A 15 -1.28 -7.17 0.67
C LYS A 15 -2.47 -6.58 1.43
N LEU A 16 -3.54 -6.20 0.73
CA LEU A 16 -4.78 -5.73 1.36
C LEU A 16 -5.44 -6.81 2.22
N TYR A 17 -5.52 -8.06 1.73
CA TYR A 17 -6.00 -9.19 2.54
C TYR A 17 -5.14 -9.44 3.78
N LYS A 18 -3.82 -9.26 3.67
CA LYS A 18 -2.93 -9.36 4.82
C LYS A 18 -3.23 -8.30 5.88
N ILE A 19 -3.46 -7.04 5.48
CA ILE A 19 -3.90 -5.98 6.42
C ILE A 19 -5.22 -6.36 7.08
N LEU A 20 -6.20 -6.84 6.30
CA LEU A 20 -7.50 -7.26 6.83
C LEU A 20 -7.36 -8.35 7.90
N GLY A 21 -6.47 -9.33 7.68
CA GLY A 21 -6.16 -10.34 8.69
C GLY A 21 -5.61 -9.74 9.99
N HIS A 22 -4.67 -8.79 9.89
CA HIS A 22 -4.14 -8.10 11.06
C HIS A 22 -5.17 -7.21 11.77
N ALA A 23 -6.07 -6.56 11.02
CA ALA A 23 -7.18 -5.78 11.58
C ALA A 23 -8.13 -6.66 12.40
N ARG A 24 -8.52 -7.84 11.88
CA ARG A 24 -9.37 -8.80 12.62
C ARG A 24 -8.70 -9.30 13.90
N ILE A 25 -7.39 -9.56 13.87
CA ILE A 25 -6.64 -9.93 15.07
C ILE A 25 -6.68 -8.79 16.10
N LEU A 26 -6.51 -7.54 15.64
CA LEU A 26 -6.53 -6.38 16.52
C LEU A 26 -7.91 -6.15 17.16
N GLU A 27 -8.98 -6.28 16.37
CA GLU A 27 -10.37 -6.24 16.83
C GLU A 27 -10.61 -7.28 17.93
N ASN A 28 -10.28 -8.54 17.69
CA ASN A 28 -10.46 -9.61 18.68
C ASN A 28 -9.66 -9.37 19.96
N ILE A 29 -8.41 -8.93 19.84
CA ILE A 29 -7.57 -8.66 21.00
C ILE A 29 -8.11 -7.49 21.81
N SER A 30 -8.60 -6.43 21.16
CA SER A 30 -9.20 -5.29 21.85
C SER A 30 -10.43 -5.65 22.70
N ILE A 31 -11.11 -6.74 22.35
CA ILE A 31 -12.26 -7.26 23.09
C ILE A 31 -11.82 -8.22 24.21
N GLN A 32 -10.76 -8.99 24.00
CA GLN A 32 -10.38 -10.13 24.84
C GLN A 32 -9.31 -9.82 25.89
N THR A 33 -8.43 -8.84 25.67
CA THR A 33 -7.31 -8.55 26.58
C THR A 33 -7.54 -7.25 27.36
N ASN A 34 -7.20 -7.27 28.66
CA ASN A 34 -7.03 -6.06 29.46
C ASN A 34 -5.56 -5.57 29.47
N SER A 35 -4.66 -6.24 28.74
CA SER A 35 -3.25 -5.90 28.68
C SER A 35 -2.95 -4.87 27.59
N ASN A 36 -2.66 -3.64 28.02
CA ASN A 36 -2.25 -2.56 27.11
C ASN A 36 -0.95 -2.90 26.34
N ASP A 37 -0.06 -3.69 26.92
CA ASP A 37 1.19 -4.09 26.28
C ASP A 37 0.95 -5.06 25.11
N GLU A 38 0.03 -6.01 25.30
CA GLU A 38 -0.35 -6.94 24.25
C GLU A 38 -1.04 -6.23 23.09
N LEU A 39 -1.98 -5.33 23.42
CA LEU A 39 -2.65 -4.49 22.44
C LEU A 39 -1.65 -3.63 21.65
N SER A 40 -0.71 -2.98 22.34
CA SER A 40 0.33 -2.14 21.72
C SER A 40 1.22 -2.91 20.75
N LYS A 41 1.64 -4.14 21.10
CA LYS A 41 2.40 -5.02 20.19
C LYS A 41 1.61 -5.34 18.92
N LYS A 42 0.31 -5.58 19.03
CA LYS A 42 -0.54 -5.95 17.88
C LYS A 42 -0.84 -4.75 16.98
N ILE A 43 -1.05 -3.56 17.56
CA ILE A 43 -1.11 -2.29 16.83
C ILE A 43 0.18 -2.08 16.04
N THR A 44 1.34 -2.36 16.63
CA THR A 44 2.64 -2.21 15.97
C THR A 44 2.76 -3.13 14.76
N VAL A 45 2.38 -4.41 14.90
CA VAL A 45 2.37 -5.37 13.78
C VAL A 45 1.40 -4.92 12.68
N PHE A 46 0.21 -4.44 13.05
CA PHE A 46 -0.76 -3.90 12.09
C PHE A 46 -0.20 -2.70 11.33
N LYS A 47 0.42 -1.74 12.01
CA LYS A 47 1.08 -0.57 11.39
C LYS A 47 2.15 -0.97 10.38
N ILE A 48 2.99 -1.94 10.73
CA ILE A 48 4.04 -2.44 9.81
C ILE A 48 3.41 -3.08 8.56
N ALA A 49 2.36 -3.89 8.73
CA ALA A 49 1.66 -4.51 7.61
C ALA A 49 0.99 -3.46 6.71
N LEU A 50 0.36 -2.45 7.31
CA LEU A 50 -0.26 -1.32 6.62
C LEU A 50 0.76 -0.53 5.80
N ASN A 51 1.86 -0.09 6.40
CA ASN A 51 2.90 0.67 5.70
C ASN A 51 3.45 -0.10 4.49
N ASN A 52 3.72 -1.39 4.65
CA ASN A 52 4.21 -2.24 3.57
C ASN A 52 3.20 -2.35 2.41
N ALA A 53 1.92 -2.51 2.72
CA ALA A 53 0.87 -2.60 1.70
C ALA A 53 0.62 -1.26 1.01
N SER A 54 0.62 -0.15 1.76
CA SER A 54 0.47 1.20 1.22
C SER A 54 1.58 1.52 0.22
N LYS A 55 2.84 1.20 0.55
CA LYS A 55 3.97 1.39 -0.37
C LYS A 55 3.77 0.66 -1.70
N ILE A 56 3.36 -0.60 -1.66
CA ILE A 56 3.13 -1.42 -2.86
C ILE A 56 1.94 -0.88 -3.67
N THR A 57 0.86 -0.49 -3.00
CA THR A 57 -0.34 0.06 -3.65
C THR A 57 -0.03 1.37 -4.36
N VAL A 58 0.71 2.27 -3.71
CA VAL A 58 1.15 3.54 -4.29
C VAL A 58 2.07 3.30 -5.48
N GLN A 59 3.04 2.38 -5.38
CA GLN A 59 3.91 2.00 -6.50
C GLN A 59 3.14 1.45 -7.70
N TYR A 60 2.12 0.61 -7.45
CA TYR A 60 1.26 0.09 -8.51
C TYR A 60 0.48 1.22 -9.20
N TYR A 61 -0.14 2.12 -8.43
CA TYR A 61 -0.88 3.24 -8.97
C TYR A 61 0.02 4.22 -9.75
N ILE A 62 1.21 4.53 -9.23
CA ILE A 62 2.22 5.35 -9.91
C ILE A 62 2.60 4.74 -11.26
N LYS A 63 2.88 3.44 -11.31
CA LYS A 63 3.21 2.75 -12.56
C LYS A 63 2.06 2.85 -13.55
N TYR A 64 0.83 2.61 -13.10
CA TYR A 64 -0.35 2.72 -13.95
C TYR A 64 -0.50 4.14 -14.53
N CYS A 65 -0.38 5.18 -13.70
CA CYS A 65 -0.44 6.57 -14.18
C CYS A 65 0.66 6.89 -15.19
N ILE A 66 1.91 6.43 -14.97
CA ILE A 66 3.01 6.64 -15.92
C ILE A 66 2.74 5.92 -17.24
N ASP A 67 2.26 4.67 -17.18
CA ASP A 67 1.93 3.88 -18.38
C ASP A 67 0.83 4.55 -19.21
N GLU A 68 -0.14 5.22 -18.58
CA GLU A 68 -1.18 6.01 -19.26
C GLU A 68 -0.64 7.34 -19.80
N ILE A 69 0.17 8.08 -19.02
CA ILE A 69 0.80 9.34 -19.45
C ILE A 69 1.70 9.12 -20.68
N ILE A 70 2.50 8.05 -20.71
CA ILE A 70 3.37 7.71 -21.85
C ILE A 70 2.55 7.44 -23.13
N LYS A 71 1.33 6.92 -22.99
CA LYS A 71 0.43 6.71 -24.15
C LYS A 71 -0.19 7.99 -24.65
N GLU A 72 -0.40 8.98 -23.77
CA GLU A 72 -1.13 10.19 -24.11
C GLU A 72 -0.23 11.42 -24.39
N TYR A 73 0.82 11.76 -23.62
CA TYR A 73 1.48 13.08 -23.75
C TYR A 73 2.94 13.26 -23.22
N ASP A 74 3.50 14.44 -23.59
CA ASP A 74 4.87 14.96 -23.52
C ASP A 74 5.53 15.06 -22.11
N LYS A 75 6.87 15.03 -22.07
CA LYS A 75 7.79 14.85 -20.91
C LYS A 75 7.56 15.76 -19.68
N VAL A 76 6.84 16.86 -19.82
CA VAL A 76 6.71 17.90 -18.78
C VAL A 76 5.78 17.49 -17.63
N GLU A 77 4.70 16.74 -17.92
CA GLU A 77 3.77 16.27 -16.87
C GLU A 77 4.37 15.16 -16.01
N LEU A 78 5.18 14.29 -16.63
CA LEU A 78 5.98 13.27 -15.95
C LEU A 78 6.90 13.88 -14.88
N LEU A 79 7.49 15.04 -15.16
CA LEU A 79 8.37 15.76 -14.24
C LEU A 79 7.62 16.32 -13.02
N LYS A 80 6.38 16.82 -13.22
CA LYS A 80 5.51 17.27 -12.12
C LYS A 80 5.07 16.12 -11.22
N PHE A 81 4.76 14.97 -11.82
CA PHE A 81 4.36 13.78 -11.08
C PHE A 81 5.50 13.21 -10.22
N ASN A 82 6.72 13.14 -10.77
CA ASN A 82 7.90 12.66 -10.04
C ASN A 82 8.18 13.53 -8.79
N ASN A 83 8.04 14.84 -8.91
CA ASN A 83 8.15 15.77 -7.77
C ASN A 83 7.05 15.57 -6.71
N LEU A 84 5.86 15.11 -7.12
CA LEU A 84 4.77 14.80 -6.18
C LEU A 84 5.10 13.52 -5.41
N ILE A 85 5.64 12.51 -6.08
CA ILE A 85 6.08 11.25 -5.46
C ILE A 85 7.16 11.50 -4.41
N ASP A 86 8.19 12.30 -4.74
CA ASP A 86 9.26 12.65 -3.79
C ASP A 86 8.76 13.41 -2.56
N LYS A 87 7.64 14.14 -2.69
CA LYS A 87 6.98 14.81 -1.56
C LYS A 87 6.20 13.86 -0.66
N VAL A 88 5.66 12.78 -1.22
CA VAL A 88 4.82 11.80 -0.50
C VAL A 88 5.66 10.67 0.12
N LEU A 89 6.83 10.37 -0.46
CA LEU A 89 7.73 9.31 0.03
C LEU A 89 8.80 9.80 1.03
N LYS A 90 8.81 11.10 1.37
CA LYS A 90 9.50 11.64 2.55
C LYS A 90 8.69 11.40 3.81
#